data_AF-A0A5U7TAH3-F1
#
_entry.id   AF-A0A5U7TAH3-F1
#
_cell.length_a   1.000
_cell.length_b   1.000
_cell.length_c   1.000
_cell.angle_alpha   90.00
_cell.angle_beta   90.00
_cell.angle_gamma   90.00
#
_symmetry.space_group_name_H-M   'P 1'
#
loop_
_entity.id
_entity.type
_entity.pdbx_description
1 polymer ?
#
loop_
_entity_poly.entity_id
_entity_poly.type
_entity_poly.pdbx_seq_one_letter_code
_entity_poly.pdbx_strand_id
1 'polypeptide(L)'
;MIAGWSLFFNDLTEQLPLVVDGIKETCKLALIVSITGFLWGIIIFFLSLSHRPVVKAITRLYMDFFIGTPLILILFVIYYGLPQSGIHLSSFTVA
;
A
#
# COMPACT_ATOMS: atom_id res chain seq x y z
N MET A 1 -40.76 -0.29 1.81
CA MET A 1 -39.73 -1.21 1.28
C MET A 1 -39.30 -0.84 -0.14
N ILE A 2 -40.23 -0.63 -1.08
CA ILE A 2 -39.91 -0.25 -2.48
C ILE A 2 -39.21 1.13 -2.59
N ALA A 3 -39.61 2.11 -1.79
CA ALA A 3 -38.99 3.45 -1.78
C ALA A 3 -37.50 3.48 -1.36
N GLY A 4 -37.06 2.49 -0.56
CA GLY A 4 -35.64 2.41 -0.16
C GLY A 4 -34.73 1.99 -1.32
N TRP A 5 -35.24 1.13 -2.22
CA TRP A 5 -34.50 0.70 -3.40
C TRP A 5 -34.33 1.83 -4.41
N SER A 6 -35.35 2.65 -4.66
CA SER A 6 -35.23 3.80 -5.56
C SER A 6 -34.26 4.86 -5.04
N LEU A 7 -34.23 5.10 -3.73
CA LEU A 7 -33.26 6.02 -3.11
C LEU A 7 -31.83 5.49 -3.30
N PHE A 8 -31.59 4.21 -3.00
CA PHE A 8 -30.29 3.58 -3.22
C PHE A 8 -29.81 3.68 -4.66
N PHE A 9 -30.66 3.40 -5.66
CA PHE A 9 -30.24 3.49 -7.06
C PHE A 9 -29.95 4.92 -7.49
N ASN A 10 -30.70 5.91 -7.01
CA ASN A 10 -30.40 7.31 -7.26
C ASN A 10 -29.04 7.71 -6.64
N ASP A 11 -28.83 7.39 -5.37
CA ASP A 11 -27.57 7.67 -4.66
C ASP A 11 -26.39 6.97 -5.35
N LEU A 12 -26.58 5.72 -5.77
CA LEU A 12 -25.56 4.96 -6.50
C LEU A 12 -25.21 5.63 -7.83
N THR A 13 -26.21 6.07 -8.60
CA THR A 13 -25.95 6.77 -9.87
C THR A 13 -25.25 8.11 -9.67
N GLU A 14 -25.58 8.81 -8.59
CA GLU A 14 -24.95 10.09 -8.23
C GLU A 14 -23.49 9.88 -7.77
N GLN A 15 -23.21 8.82 -7.03
CA GLN A 15 -21.87 8.49 -6.53
C GLN A 15 -21.05 7.61 -7.47
N LEU A 16 -21.64 7.08 -8.53
CA LEU A 16 -20.98 6.20 -9.49
C LEU A 16 -19.66 6.79 -10.03
N PRO A 17 -19.57 8.09 -10.37
CA PRO A 17 -18.31 8.69 -10.81
C PRO A 17 -17.20 8.57 -9.76
N LEU A 18 -17.51 8.83 -8.48
CA LEU A 18 -16.54 8.72 -7.37
C LEU A 18 -16.09 7.28 -7.17
N VAL A 19 -17.00 6.31 -7.30
CA VAL A 19 -16.67 4.88 -7.21
C VAL A 19 -15.73 4.47 -8.34
N VAL A 20 -16.02 4.91 -9.57
CA VAL A 20 -15.18 4.64 -10.74
C VAL A 20 -13.79 5.27 -10.57
N ASP A 21 -13.72 6.50 -10.07
CA ASP A 21 -12.45 7.17 -9.76
C ASP A 21 -11.67 6.41 -8.67
N GLY A 22 -12.34 5.93 -7.62
CA GLY A 22 -11.73 5.11 -6.58
C GLY A 22 -11.18 3.79 -7.12
N ILE A 23 -11.91 3.11 -8.00
CA ILE A 23 -11.44 1.89 -8.69
C ILE A 23 -10.21 2.21 -9.53
N LYS A 24 -10.24 3.31 -10.28
CA LYS A 24 -9.12 3.73 -11.14
C LYS A 24 -7.85 3.98 -10.31
N GLU A 25 -7.95 4.72 -9.21
CA GLU A 25 -6.80 4.97 -8.34
C GLU A 25 -6.31 3.69 -7.65
N THR A 26 -7.22 2.78 -7.26
CA THR A 26 -6.86 1.46 -6.70
C THR A 26 -6.09 0.63 -7.72
N CYS A 27 -6.56 0.54 -8.96
CA CYS A 27 -5.88 -0.20 -10.03
C CYS A 27 -4.50 0.39 -10.33
N LYS A 28 -4.39 1.72 -10.38
CA LYS A 28 -3.14 2.43 -10.59
C LYS A 28 -2.14 2.15 -9.45
N LEU A 29 -2.59 2.25 -8.21
CA LEU A 29 -1.77 1.96 -7.03
C LEU A 29 -1.32 0.49 -7.02
N ALA A 30 -2.25 -0.45 -7.21
CA ALA A 30 -1.95 -1.87 -7.25
C ALA A 30 -0.91 -2.21 -8.32
N LEU A 31 -0.99 -1.60 -9.51
CA LEU A 31 -0.02 -1.80 -10.57
C LEU A 31 1.37 -1.27 -10.19
N ILE A 32 1.45 -0.04 -9.70
CA ILE A 32 2.71 0.60 -9.33
C ILE A 32 3.38 -0.18 -8.17
N VAL A 33 2.64 -0.46 -7.10
CA VAL A 33 3.16 -1.17 -5.92
C VAL A 33 3.54 -2.61 -6.26
N SER A 34 2.75 -3.31 -7.08
CA SER A 34 3.09 -4.68 -7.49
C SER A 34 4.35 -4.73 -8.34
N ILE A 35 4.50 -3.85 -9.32
CA ILE A 35 5.70 -3.83 -10.19
C ILE A 35 6.94 -3.45 -9.37
N THR A 36 6.87 -2.37 -8.60
CA THR A 36 8.01 -1.91 -7.80
C THR A 36 8.38 -2.92 -6.71
N GLY A 37 7.38 -3.46 -6.01
CA GLY A 37 7.56 -4.51 -5.00
C GLY A 37 8.13 -5.81 -5.58
N PHE A 38 7.70 -6.20 -6.77
CA PHE A 38 8.25 -7.38 -7.46
C PHE A 38 9.71 -7.20 -7.84
N LEU A 39 10.06 -6.07 -8.47
CA LEU A 39 11.45 -5.75 -8.82
C LEU A 39 12.35 -5.69 -7.58
N TRP A 40 11.85 -5.07 -6.51
CA TRP A 40 12.56 -5.03 -5.24
C TRP A 40 12.71 -6.41 -4.60
N GLY A 41 11.65 -7.22 -4.66
CA GLY A 41 11.66 -8.62 -4.20
C GLY A 41 12.71 -9.47 -4.91
N ILE A 42 12.93 -9.27 -6.21
CA ILE A 42 14.00 -9.93 -6.96
C ILE A 42 15.37 -9.55 -6.40
N ILE A 43 15.61 -8.27 -6.13
CA ILE A 43 16.88 -7.79 -5.54
C ILE A 43 17.10 -8.44 -4.17
N ILE A 44 16.10 -8.41 -3.30
CA ILE A 44 16.14 -9.01 -1.96
C ILE A 44 16.38 -10.52 -2.05
N PHE A 45 15.74 -11.21 -3.01
CA PHE A 45 15.95 -12.63 -3.25
C PHE A 45 17.41 -12.94 -3.58
N PHE A 46 18.05 -12.20 -4.50
CA PHE A 46 19.47 -12.40 -4.81
C PHE A 46 20.37 -12.12 -3.59
N LEU A 47 20.08 -11.07 -2.82
CA LEU A 47 20.84 -10.78 -1.59
C LEU A 47 20.71 -11.90 -0.56
N SER A 48 19.55 -12.56 -0.48
CA SER A 48 19.30 -13.66 0.44
C SER A 48 20.16 -14.91 0.16
N LEU A 49 20.59 -15.08 -1.09
CA LEU A 49 21.50 -16.16 -1.52
C LEU A 49 22.98 -15.86 -1.25
N SER A 50 23.29 -14.67 -0.71
CA SER A 50 24.68 -14.29 -0.44
C SER A 50 25.35 -15.22 0.56
N HIS A 51 26.59 -15.61 0.27
CA HIS A 51 27.44 -16.38 1.18
C HIS A 51 28.02 -15.52 2.32
N ARG A 52 27.99 -14.18 2.18
CA ARG A 52 28.51 -13.27 3.20
C ARG A 52 27.53 -13.24 4.39
N PRO A 53 27.96 -13.59 5.60
CA PRO A 53 27.06 -13.70 6.75
C PRO A 53 26.37 -12.37 7.09
N VAL A 54 27.07 -11.26 6.93
CA VAL A 54 26.53 -9.91 7.18
C VAL A 54 25.39 -9.56 6.23
N VAL A 55 25.57 -9.81 4.92
CA VAL A 55 24.53 -9.55 3.91
C VAL A 55 23.30 -10.39 4.21
N LYS A 56 23.50 -11.69 4.47
CA LYS A 56 22.42 -12.62 4.81
C LYS A 56 21.65 -12.20 6.07
N ALA A 57 22.35 -11.73 7.10
CA ALA A 57 21.74 -11.26 8.34
C ALA A 57 20.89 -10.00 8.12
N ILE A 58 21.42 -9.00 7.40
CA ILE A 58 20.69 -7.76 7.09
C ILE A 58 19.46 -8.06 6.22
N THR A 59 19.61 -8.91 5.20
CA THR A 59 18.51 -9.30 4.33
C THR A 59 17.41 -10.04 5.09
N ARG A 60 17.77 -10.92 6.02
CA ARG A 60 16.79 -11.59 6.91
C ARG A 60 16.07 -10.59 7.80
N LEU A 61 16.80 -9.69 8.47
CA LEU A 61 16.20 -8.65 9.32
C LEU A 61 15.19 -7.80 8.53
N TYR A 62 15.53 -7.41 7.31
CA TYR A 62 14.62 -6.70 6.42
C TYR A 62 13.36 -7.52 6.14
N MET A 63 13.48 -8.78 5.71
CA MET A 63 12.33 -9.63 5.41
C MET A 63 11.45 -9.86 6.65
N ASP A 64 12.06 -10.15 7.80
CA ASP A 64 11.36 -10.40 9.05
C ASP A 64 10.62 -9.14 9.53
N PHE A 65 11.20 -7.96 9.34
CA PHE A 65 10.54 -6.69 9.67
C PHE A 65 9.30 -6.45 8.80
N PHE A 66 9.42 -6.54 7.47
CA PHE A 66 8.32 -6.23 6.57
C PHE A 66 7.22 -7.31 6.53
N ILE A 67 7.56 -8.58 6.79
CA ILE A 67 6.58 -9.67 6.88
C ILE A 67 5.96 -9.76 8.28
N GLY A 68 6.75 -9.48 9.33
CA GLY A 68 6.30 -9.56 10.72
C GLY A 68 5.55 -8.34 11.23
N THR A 69 5.69 -7.18 10.57
CA THR A 69 5.01 -5.95 10.97
C THR A 69 3.69 -5.79 10.21
N PRO A 70 2.57 -5.51 10.90
CA PRO A 70 1.31 -5.22 10.22
C PRO A 70 1.46 -4.03 9.27
N LEU A 71 1.08 -4.20 7.99
CA LEU A 71 1.18 -3.13 6.99
C LEU A 71 0.49 -1.85 7.45
N ILE A 72 -0.69 -1.98 8.08
CA ILE A 72 -1.44 -0.85 8.61
C ILE A 72 -0.66 -0.05 9.66
N LEU A 73 0.21 -0.71 10.45
CA LEU A 73 1.05 -0.03 11.44
C LEU A 73 2.10 0.83 10.73
N ILE A 74 2.75 0.28 9.70
CA ILE A 74 3.73 1.04 8.90
C ILE A 74 3.06 2.25 8.25
N LEU A 75 1.91 2.05 7.61
CA LEU A 75 1.13 3.12 7.00
C LEU A 75 0.71 4.17 8.02
N PHE A 76 0.28 3.76 9.22
CA PHE A 76 -0.09 4.67 10.29
C PHE A 76 1.09 5.54 10.75
N VAL A 77 2.26 4.94 10.97
CA VAL A 77 3.47 5.68 11.38
C VAL A 77 3.90 6.66 10.29
N ILE A 78 3.85 6.27 9.02
CA ILE A 78 4.23 7.16 7.92
C ILE A 78 3.19 8.28 7.75
N TYR A 79 1.89 7.96 7.77
CA TYR A 79 0.83 8.93 7.50
C TYR A 79 0.62 9.93 8.66
N TYR A 80 0.68 9.46 9.90
CA TYR A 80 0.40 10.29 11.09
C TYR A 80 1.64 10.67 11.90
N GLY A 81 2.74 9.90 11.78
CA GLY A 81 4.00 10.16 12.48
C GLY A 81 4.92 11.14 11.75
N LEU A 82 5.15 10.95 10.44
CA LEU A 82 6.03 11.85 9.66
C LEU A 82 5.57 13.32 9.65
N PRO A 83 4.27 13.65 9.63
CA PRO A 83 3.84 15.05 9.75
C PRO A 83 4.37 15.76 11.01
N GLN A 84 4.65 15.02 12.10
CA GLN A 84 5.21 15.60 13.33
C GLN A 84 6.66 16.09 13.16
N SER A 85 7.40 15.56 12.18
CA SER A 85 8.72 16.04 11.78
C SER A 85 8.68 17.07 10.63
N GLY A 86 7.48 17.50 10.22
CA GLY A 86 7.26 18.47 9.14
C GLY A 86 7.18 17.87 7.74
N ILE A 87 7.19 16.54 7.60
CA ILE A 87 7.10 15.86 6.31
C ILE A 87 5.64 15.46 6.04
N HIS A 88 5.00 16.13 5.09
CA HIS A 88 3.62 15.86 4.68
C HIS A 88 3.61 15.12 3.34
N LEU A 89 3.14 13.87 3.36
CA LEU A 89 2.96 13.05 2.17
C LEU A 89 1.48 12.90 1.84
N SER A 90 1.15 12.82 0.55
CA SER A 90 -0.21 12.54 0.11
C SER A 90 -0.60 11.10 0.47
N SER A 91 -1.90 10.83 0.68
CA SER A 91 -2.37 9.46 0.97
C SER A 91 -1.97 8.45 -0.11
N PHE A 92 -1.94 8.88 -1.37
CA PHE A 92 -1.51 8.03 -2.49
C PHE A 92 -0.01 7.72 -2.46
N THR A 93 0.81 8.63 -1.93
CA THR A 93 2.28 8.43 -1.80
C THR A 93 2.63 7.52 -0.63
N VAL A 94 1.79 7.51 0.41
CA VAL A 94 2.00 6.66 1.59
C VAL A 94 1.52 5.23 1.34
N ALA A 95 0.42 5.07 0.60
CA ALA A 95 -0.16 3.78 0.22
C ALA A 95 0.73 3.01 -0.77
#